data_AF-A0A1A8E4P6-F1
#
_entry.id   AF-A0A1A8E4P6-F1
#
_cell.length_a   1.000
_cell.length_b   1.000
_cell.length_c   1.000
_cell.angle_alpha   90.00
_cell.angle_beta   90.00
_cell.angle_gamma   90.00
#
_symmetry.space_group_name_H-M   'P 1'
#
loop_
_entity.id
_entity.type
_entity.pdbx_description
1 polymer ?
#
loop_
_entity_poly.entity_id
_entity_poly.type
_entity_poly.pdbx_seq_one_letter_code
_entity_poly.pdbx_strand_id
1 'polypeptide(L)' 'FAYPRYLSRASNIIKDKFHPGNHLFQLLPSGRRYRSQRTRTNRFRDSFFPRAIMAVNNKKNMLT' A
#
# COMPACT_ATOMS: atom_id res chain seq x y z
N PHE A 1 -11.13 -0.55 -8.64
CA PHE A 1 -10.90 -2.00 -8.52
C PHE A 1 -9.82 -2.28 -7.48
N ALA A 2 -10.21 -2.53 -6.23
CA ALA A 2 -9.29 -3.02 -5.21
C ALA A 2 -9.18 -4.53 -5.39
N TYR A 3 -8.01 -5.05 -5.76
CA TYR A 3 -7.84 -6.49 -5.86
C TYR A 3 -7.73 -7.05 -4.44
N PRO A 4 -8.66 -7.92 -3.98
CA PRO A 4 -8.69 -8.42 -2.60
C PRO A 4 -7.36 -9.04 -2.15
N ARG A 5 -6.65 -9.67 -3.10
CA ARG A 5 -5.31 -10.24 -2.90
C ARG A 5 -4.27 -9.23 -2.40
N TYR A 6 -4.31 -7.99 -2.89
CA TYR A 6 -3.35 -6.97 -2.48
C TYR A 6 -3.65 -6.47 -1.08
N LEU A 7 -4.93 -6.32 -0.73
CA LEU A 7 -5.35 -5.87 0.60
C LEU A 7 -4.99 -6.89 1.68
N SER A 8 -5.23 -8.18 1.44
CA SER A 8 -4.86 -9.25 2.38
C SER A 8 -3.35 -9.29 2.61
N ARG A 9 -2.54 -9.35 1.55
CA ARG A 9 -1.08 -9.39 1.68
C ARG A 9 -0.51 -8.11 2.30
N ALA A 10 -1.00 -6.94 1.90
CA ALA A 10 -0.58 -5.67 2.49
C ALA A 10 -0.90 -5.62 3.99
N SER A 11 -2.08 -6.08 4.39
CA SER A 11 -2.48 -6.15 5.80
C SER A 11 -1.51 -7.00 6.62
N ASN A 12 -1.11 -8.16 6.11
CA ASN A 12 -0.14 -9.03 6.79
C ASN A 12 1.23 -8.35 6.93
N ILE A 13 1.73 -7.73 5.86
CA ILE A 13 3.01 -7.01 5.87
C ILE A 13 2.99 -5.81 6.82
N ILE A 14 1.90 -5.04 6.84
CA ILE A 14 1.74 -3.88 7.72
C ILE A 14 1.76 -4.30 9.20
N LYS A 15 1.12 -5.43 9.52
CA LYS A 15 1.06 -5.97 10.89
C LYS A 15 2.40 -6.55 11.34
N ASP A 16 3.15 -7.15 10.43
CA ASP A 16 4.45 -7.74 10.72
C ASP A 16 5.58 -6.68 10.66
N LYS A 17 6.05 -6.26 11.85
CA LYS A 17 7.14 -5.29 11.99
C LYS A 17 8.49 -5.81 11.53
N PHE A 18 8.69 -7.13 11.52
CA PHE A 18 9.94 -7.76 11.09
C PHE A 18 9.97 -8.07 9.60
N HIS A 19 8.85 -7.87 8.90
CA HIS A 19 8.79 -8.08 7.47
C HIS A 19 9.72 -7.10 6.73
N PRO A 20 10.58 -7.57 5.80
CA PRO A 20 11.56 -6.72 5.12
C PRO A 20 10.92 -5.57 4.34
N GLY A 21 9.71 -5.78 3.81
CA GLY A 21 8.92 -4.74 3.11
C GLY A 21 8.02 -3.87 3.99
N ASN A 22 8.00 -4.03 5.32
CA ASN A 22 7.13 -3.23 6.20
C ASN A 22 7.43 -1.72 6.06
N HIS A 23 8.71 -1.36 5.92
CA HIS A 23 9.17 0.02 5.77
C HIS A 23 8.61 0.74 4.53
N LEU A 24 8.08 0.01 3.53
CA LEU A 24 7.44 0.61 2.36
C LEU A 24 6.01 1.11 2.65
N PHE A 25 5.40 0.65 3.75
CA PHE A 25 4.09 1.08 4.22
C PHE A 25 4.21 2.18 5.29
N GLN A 26 4.86 3.28 4.94
CA GLN A 26 4.95 4.45 5.81
C GLN A 26 3.71 5.35 5.69
N LEU A 27 3.11 5.69 6.82
CA LEU A 27 2.05 6.69 6.88
C LEU A 27 2.62 8.10 6.65
N LEU A 28 1.84 8.95 6.00
CA LEU A 28 2.10 10.39 6.00
C LEU A 28 1.86 10.99 7.39
N PRO A 29 2.38 12.19 7.70
CA PRO A 29 2.19 12.84 9.01
C PRO A 29 0.73 12.98 9.44
N SER A 30 -0.21 13.03 8.49
CA SER A 30 -1.64 13.04 8.78
C SER A 30 -2.20 11.71 9.32
N GLY A 31 -1.45 10.61 9.27
CA GLY A 31 -1.88 9.27 9.70
C GLY A 31 -2.94 8.61 8.80
N ARG A 32 -3.47 9.33 7.80
CA ARG A 32 -4.63 8.88 7.00
C ARG A 32 -4.27 7.95 5.86
N ARG A 33 -3.15 8.20 5.17
CA ARG A 33 -2.75 7.47 3.97
C ARG A 33 -1.26 7.08 4.00
N TYR A 34 -0.94 5.98 3.34
CA TYR A 34 0.42 5.54 3.10
C TYR A 34 1.08 6.32 1.96
N ARG A 35 2.40 6.47 2.03
CA ARG A 35 3.21 7.17 1.02
C ARG A 35 3.24 6.37 -0.30
N SER A 36 2.64 6.91 -1.35
CA SER A 36 2.76 6.36 -2.71
C SER A 36 4.07 6.80 -3.36
N GLN A 37 4.75 5.87 -4.01
CA GLN A 37 5.94 6.17 -4.81
C GLN A 37 5.56 6.63 -6.21
N ARG A 38 6.19 7.71 -6.70
CA ARG A 38 6.03 8.18 -8.07
C ARG A 38 6.99 7.42 -8.97
N THR A 39 6.51 6.94 -10.11
CA THR A 39 7.33 6.26 -11.13
C THR A 39 6.88 6.68 -12.52
N ARG A 40 7.81 6.64 -13.47
CA ARG A 40 7.53 6.86 -14.90
C ARG A 40 7.21 5.58 -15.67
N THR A 41 7.48 4.40 -15.08
CA THR A 41 7.34 3.11 -15.78
C THR A 41 6.13 2.34 -15.30
N ASN A 42 5.39 1.74 -16.25
CA ASN A 42 4.28 0.84 -15.92
C ASN A 42 4.76 -0.40 -15.18
N ARG A 43 5.94 -0.94 -15.54
CA ARG A 43 6.55 -2.10 -14.87
C ARG A 43 6.62 -1.93 -13.35
N PHE A 44 7.09 -0.76 -12.88
CA PHE A 44 7.13 -0.50 -11.44
C PHE A 44 5.72 -0.28 -10.87
N ARG A 45 4.90 0.53 -11.53
CA ARG A 45 3.52 0.82 -11.10
C ARG A 45 2.66 -0.44 -10.95
N ASP A 46 2.91 -1.44 -11.77
CA ASP A 46 2.16 -2.70 -11.81
C ASP A 46 2.76 -3.80 -10.92
N SER A 47 3.89 -3.51 -10.27
CA SER A 47 4.45 -4.38 -9.24
C SER A 47 3.59 -4.39 -7.96
N PHE A 48 3.87 -5.34 -7.07
CA PHE A 48 3.07 -5.58 -5.88
C PHE A 48 2.95 -4.35 -4.96
N PHE A 49 4.06 -3.73 -4.54
CA PHE A 49 4.03 -2.69 -3.50
C PHE A 49 3.27 -1.41 -3.92
N PRO A 50 3.49 -0.83 -5.11
CA PRO A 50 2.72 0.33 -5.56
C PRO A 50 1.23 0.02 -5.69
N ARG A 51 0.85 -1.15 -6.23
CA ARG A 51 -0.55 -1.58 -6.31
C ARG A 51 -1.17 -1.82 -4.93
N ALA A 52 -0.43 -2.40 -4.00
CA ALA A 52 -0.86 -2.62 -2.63
C ALA A 52 -1.10 -1.31 -1.87
N ILE A 53 -0.16 -0.37 -1.94
CA ILE A 53 -0.28 0.95 -1.31
C ILE A 53 -1.50 1.70 -1.87
N MET A 54 -1.69 1.71 -3.19
CA MET A 54 -2.87 2.30 -3.82
C MET A 54 -4.17 1.64 -3.35
N ALA A 55 -4.22 0.31 -3.29
CA ALA A 55 -5.40 -0.42 -2.84
C ALA A 55 -5.76 -0.09 -1.38
N VAL A 56 -4.78 -0.06 -0.48
CA VAL A 56 -4.99 0.24 0.93
C VAL A 56 -5.43 1.71 1.13
N ASN A 57 -4.82 2.64 0.40
CA ASN A 57 -5.21 4.05 0.44
C ASN A 57 -6.65 4.25 -0.06
N ASN A 58 -7.03 3.59 -1.15
CA ASN A 58 -8.39 3.70 -1.69
C ASN A 58 -9.43 3.01 -0.80
N LYS A 59 -9.10 1.90 -0.13
CA LYS A 59 -9.99 1.26 0.84
C LYS A 59 -10.32 2.21 2.01
N LYS A 60 -9.31 2.91 2.54
CA LYS A 60 -9.51 3.84 3.66
C LYS A 60 -10.39 5.04 3.28
N ASN A 61 -10.31 5.52 2.05
CA ASN A 61 -11.17 6.62 1.58
C ASN A 61 -12.64 6.22 1.37
N MET A 62 -12.97 4.92 1.31
CA MET A 62 -14.36 4.43 1.16
C MET A 62 -15.04 4.14 2.50
N LEU A 63 -14.32 4.24 3.62
CA LEU A 63 -14.81 3.94 4.98
C LEU A 63 -14.95 5.22 5.83
N THR A 64 -14.83 6.39 5.21
CA THR A 64 -15.01 7.73 5.78
C THR A 64 -16.04 8.46 4.95
#